data_AF-A0AAD6AJK1-F1
#
_entry.id   AF-A0AAD6AJK1-F1
#
_cell.length_a   1.000
_cell.length_b   1.000
_cell.length_c   1.000
_cell.angle_alpha   90.00
_cell.angle_beta   90.00
_cell.angle_gamma   90.00
#
_symmetry.space_group_name_H-M   'P 1'
#
loop_
_entity.id
_entity.type
_entity.pdbx_description
1 polymer ?
#
loop_
_entity_poly.entity_id
_entity_poly.type
_entity_poly.pdbx_seq_one_letter_code
_entity_poly.pdbx_strand_id
1 'polypeptide(L)'
;MDAKPIGINFLTGMASLQKVGGTKWARLPGSGRPVKMTARAQRRMLNEVKKNPRVSARDLKKSLAHANISVEESTIRKTLNKNGVHGRTPRRKPLLSRKNIAARLKFAKEHLDVLAKYSVDR
;
A
#
# COMPACT_ATOMS: atom_id res chain seq x y z
N MET A 1 17.93 21.21 50.97
CA MET A 1 17.42 19.90 50.45
C MET A 1 17.95 19.81 49.04
N ASP A 2 19.20 19.42 48.90
CA ASP A 2 19.93 19.58 47.64
C ASP A 2 19.61 18.40 46.73
N ALA A 3 19.00 18.70 45.59
CA ALA A 3 18.64 17.71 44.59
C ALA A 3 19.91 17.01 44.10
N LYS A 4 20.08 15.74 44.47
CA LYS A 4 21.16 14.90 43.92
C LYS A 4 20.98 14.80 42.40
N PRO A 5 22.04 15.03 41.61
CA PRO A 5 21.96 14.89 40.15
C PRO A 5 21.64 13.43 39.82
N ILE A 6 20.57 13.21 39.07
CA ILE A 6 20.21 11.92 38.50
C ILE A 6 21.30 11.60 37.47
N GLY A 7 22.09 10.56 37.72
CA GLY A 7 23.29 10.18 36.96
C GLY A 7 23.01 9.74 35.51
N ILE A 8 22.54 10.67 34.67
CA ILE A 8 22.35 10.49 33.23
C ILE A 8 23.46 11.31 32.57
N ASN A 9 24.44 10.62 31.97
CA ASN A 9 25.53 11.29 31.25
C ASN A 9 24.95 12.15 30.10
N PHE A 10 25.33 13.43 30.06
CA PHE A 10 24.77 14.46 29.15
C PHE A 10 24.84 14.07 27.66
N LEU A 11 25.84 13.28 27.28
CA LEU A 11 26.07 12.80 25.91
C LEU A 11 25.08 11.71 25.48
N THR A 12 24.63 10.85 26.39
CA THR A 12 23.71 9.74 26.07
C THR A 12 22.28 10.23 25.79
N GLY A 13 21.90 11.40 26.30
CA GLY A 13 20.58 11.99 26.10
C GLY A 13 20.40 12.68 24.73
N MET A 14 21.43 13.35 24.22
CA MET A 14 21.35 14.18 23.01
C MET A 14 21.26 13.36 21.71
N ALA A 15 21.84 12.15 21.65
CA ALA A 15 21.88 11.33 20.43
C ALA A 15 20.50 10.91 19.89
N SER A 16 19.46 10.94 20.72
CA SER A 16 18.09 10.54 20.36
C SER A 16 17.12 11.72 20.20
N LEU A 17 17.61 12.96 20.32
CA LEU A 17 16.82 14.18 20.31
C LEU A 17 17.07 14.99 19.03
N GLN A 18 16.00 15.39 18.36
CA GLN A 18 16.02 16.30 17.22
C GLN A 18 15.41 17.65 17.60
N LYS A 19 16.03 18.73 17.17
CA LYS A 19 15.53 20.09 17.38
C LYS A 19 14.34 20.37 16.47
N VAL A 20 13.18 20.68 17.04
CA VAL A 20 11.91 20.87 16.28
C VAL A 20 11.50 22.34 16.17
N GLY A 21 12.35 23.25 16.64
CA GLY A 21 12.18 24.71 16.61
C GLY A 21 12.72 25.36 17.88
N GLY A 22 13.17 26.62 17.81
CA GLY A 22 13.58 27.41 18.99
C GLY A 22 14.47 26.65 19.98
N THR A 23 13.97 26.41 21.21
CA THR A 23 14.64 25.66 22.29
C THR A 23 14.10 24.24 22.49
N LYS A 24 13.14 23.77 21.68
CA LYS A 24 12.47 22.47 21.88
C LYS A 24 13.18 21.31 21.17
N TRP A 25 13.39 20.25 21.93
CA TRP A 25 13.95 18.98 21.50
C TRP A 25 12.89 17.89 21.61
N ALA A 26 12.71 17.08 20.56
CA ALA A 26 11.83 15.93 20.59
C ALA A 26 12.60 14.65 20.30
N ARG A 27 12.13 13.53 20.86
CA ARG A 27 12.72 12.21 20.60
C ARG A 27 12.41 11.78 19.18
N LEU A 28 13.42 11.24 18.50
CA LEU A 28 13.22 10.58 17.20
C LEU A 28 12.25 9.40 17.36
N PRO A 29 11.36 9.17 16.37
CA PRO A 29 10.54 7.97 16.36
C PRO A 29 11.45 6.73 16.39
N GLY A 30 11.14 5.79 17.27
CA GLY A 30 11.89 4.53 17.36
C GLY A 30 11.76 3.71 16.08
N SER A 31 12.78 2.91 15.76
CA SER A 31 12.80 2.01 14.59
C SER A 31 11.72 0.94 14.62
N GLY A 32 11.21 0.60 15.80
CA GLY A 32 10.20 -0.43 16.00
C GLY A 32 10.72 -1.85 15.75
N ARG A 33 9.80 -2.82 15.69
CA ARG A 33 10.13 -4.23 15.46
C ARG A 33 10.43 -4.48 13.97
N PRO A 34 11.49 -5.22 13.61
CA PRO A 34 11.73 -5.59 12.23
C PRO A 34 10.58 -6.43 11.67
N VAL A 35 10.24 -6.20 10.40
CA VAL A 35 9.16 -6.91 9.70
C VAL A 35 9.62 -8.34 9.39
N LYS A 36 8.71 -9.32 9.52
CA LYS A 36 9.02 -10.74 9.25
C LYS A 36 9.38 -11.03 7.78
N MET A 37 8.84 -10.26 6.84
CA MET A 37 9.06 -10.43 5.41
C MET A 37 10.15 -9.51 4.91
N THR A 38 11.04 -10.03 4.06
CA THR A 38 12.03 -9.20 3.37
C THR A 38 11.36 -8.36 2.28
N ALA A 39 11.94 -7.21 1.94
CA ALA A 39 11.43 -6.35 0.88
C ALA A 39 11.34 -7.07 -0.49
N ARG A 40 12.29 -7.98 -0.77
CA ARG A 40 12.29 -8.81 -1.97
C ARG A 40 11.07 -9.75 -2.01
N ALA A 41 10.79 -10.42 -0.90
CA ALA A 41 9.65 -11.34 -0.80
C ALA A 41 8.31 -10.62 -0.94
N GLN A 42 8.19 -9.44 -0.32
CA GLN A 42 7.02 -8.59 -0.47
C GLN A 42 6.79 -8.20 -1.93
N ARG A 43 7.83 -7.75 -2.65
CA ARG A 43 7.70 -7.43 -4.09
C ARG A 43 7.30 -8.63 -4.93
N ARG A 44 7.89 -9.80 -4.69
CA ARG A 44 7.54 -11.03 -5.41
C ARG A 44 6.06 -11.38 -5.22
N MET A 45 5.59 -11.35 -3.98
CA MET A 45 4.19 -11.60 -3.62
C MET A 45 3.25 -10.57 -4.28
N LEU A 46 3.58 -9.28 -4.26
CA LEU A 46 2.77 -8.25 -4.90
C LEU A 46 2.70 -8.43 -6.43
N ASN A 47 3.81 -8.81 -7.07
CA ASN A 47 3.84 -9.10 -8.50
C ASN A 47 2.99 -10.32 -8.86
N GLU A 48 2.98 -11.34 -8.01
CA GLU A 48 2.14 -12.53 -8.17
C GLU A 48 0.65 -12.17 -8.14
N VAL A 49 0.24 -11.35 -7.15
CA VAL A 49 -1.14 -10.86 -7.06
C VAL A 49 -1.50 -9.94 -8.23
N LYS A 50 -0.56 -9.12 -8.71
CA LYS A 50 -0.79 -8.27 -9.89
C LYS A 50 -1.00 -9.09 -11.16
N LYS A 51 -0.28 -10.22 -11.31
CA LYS A 51 -0.43 -11.14 -12.46
C LYS A 51 -1.77 -11.88 -12.39
N ASN A 52 -2.17 -12.32 -11.20
CA ASN A 52 -3.44 -13.00 -10.99
C ASN A 52 -4.13 -12.49 -9.71
N PRO A 53 -5.12 -11.59 -9.81
CA PRO A 53 -5.77 -10.99 -8.64
C PRO A 53 -6.68 -11.97 -7.88
N ARG A 54 -6.89 -13.20 -8.38
CA ARG A 54 -7.68 -14.25 -7.70
C ARG A 54 -6.85 -15.13 -6.78
N VAL A 55 -5.53 -14.92 -6.69
CA VAL A 55 -4.64 -15.73 -5.85
C VAL A 55 -5.01 -15.52 -4.38
N SER A 56 -5.17 -16.63 -3.64
CA SER A 56 -5.52 -16.57 -2.22
C SER A 56 -4.30 -16.34 -1.33
N ALA A 57 -4.52 -15.87 -0.10
CA ALA A 57 -3.44 -15.74 0.89
C ALA A 57 -2.77 -17.10 1.21
N ARG A 58 -3.51 -18.21 1.10
CA ARG A 58 -2.99 -19.56 1.30
C ARG A 58 -2.03 -19.97 0.18
N ASP A 59 -2.36 -19.62 -1.06
CA ASP A 59 -1.48 -19.90 -2.20
C ASP A 59 -0.22 -19.05 -2.15
N LEU A 60 -0.34 -17.76 -1.77
CA LEU A 60 0.81 -16.91 -1.50
C LEU A 60 1.69 -17.46 -0.39
N LYS A 61 1.10 -18.03 0.67
CA LYS A 61 1.86 -18.67 1.74
C LYS A 61 2.70 -19.84 1.21
N LYS A 62 2.15 -20.66 0.31
CA LYS A 62 2.90 -21.75 -0.35
C LYS A 62 4.05 -21.19 -1.20
N SER A 63 3.78 -20.18 -2.03
CA SER A 63 4.80 -19.48 -2.85
C SER A 63 5.95 -18.93 -1.99
N LEU A 64 5.63 -18.35 -0.83
CA LEU A 64 6.62 -17.84 0.13
C LEU A 64 7.37 -18.96 0.87
N ALA A 65 6.73 -20.09 1.15
CA ALA A 65 7.38 -21.25 1.75
C ALA A 65 8.46 -21.82 0.82
N HIS A 66 8.22 -21.85 -0.50
CA HIS A 66 9.25 -22.21 -1.49
C HIS A 66 10.46 -21.26 -1.51
N ALA A 67 10.29 -20.04 -0.99
CA ALA A 67 11.36 -19.06 -0.83
C ALA A 67 12.00 -19.10 0.57
N ASN A 68 11.72 -20.12 1.39
CA ASN A 68 12.16 -20.29 2.78
C ASN A 68 11.66 -19.19 3.74
N ILE A 69 10.49 -18.60 3.47
CA ILE A 69 9.91 -17.56 4.32
C ILE A 69 8.63 -18.09 4.95
N SER A 70 8.69 -18.39 6.24
CA SER A 70 7.53 -18.85 7.02
C SER A 70 6.71 -17.67 7.52
N VAL A 71 5.49 -17.52 7.00
CA VAL A 71 4.59 -16.41 7.31
C VAL A 71 3.16 -16.92 7.50
N GLU A 72 2.42 -16.30 8.41
CA GLU A 72 0.99 -16.57 8.61
C GLU A 72 0.16 -15.81 7.56
N GLU A 73 -0.95 -16.40 7.11
CA GLU A 73 -1.86 -15.79 6.11
C GLU A 73 -2.34 -14.39 6.53
N SER A 74 -2.58 -14.14 7.81
CA SER A 74 -2.96 -12.83 8.38
C SER A 74 -1.88 -11.77 8.16
N THR A 75 -0.61 -12.15 8.23
CA THR A 75 0.51 -11.25 7.95
C THR A 75 0.58 -10.93 6.46
N ILE A 76 0.29 -11.90 5.59
CA ILE A 76 0.17 -11.69 4.13
C ILE A 76 -0.98 -10.70 3.85
N ARG A 77 -2.18 -10.93 4.41
CA ARG A 77 -3.34 -10.03 4.26
C ARG A 77 -3.04 -8.60 4.73
N LYS A 78 -2.42 -8.44 5.92
CA LYS A 78 -1.99 -7.13 6.44
C LYS A 78 -1.02 -6.43 5.51
N THR A 79 -0.06 -7.18 4.97
CA THR A 79 0.94 -6.63 4.04
C THR A 79 0.25 -6.20 2.74
N LEU A 80 -0.64 -7.00 2.17
CA LEU A 80 -1.41 -6.64 0.97
C LEU A 80 -2.20 -5.35 1.18
N ASN A 81 -2.95 -5.25 2.29
CA ASN A 81 -3.73 -4.06 2.62
C ASN A 81 -2.85 -2.81 2.78
N LYS A 82 -1.69 -2.94 3.43
CA LYS A 82 -0.72 -1.84 3.56
C LYS A 82 -0.20 -1.34 2.20
N ASN A 83 -0.16 -2.20 1.20
CA ASN A 83 0.23 -1.86 -0.17
C ASN A 83 -0.97 -1.51 -1.08
N GLY A 84 -2.16 -1.30 -0.52
CA GLY A 84 -3.35 -0.92 -1.27
C GLY A 84 -4.03 -2.06 -2.04
N VAL A 85 -3.59 -3.30 -1.86
CA VAL A 85 -4.18 -4.48 -2.51
C VAL A 85 -5.28 -5.03 -1.62
N HIS A 86 -6.52 -4.83 -2.04
CA HIS A 86 -7.70 -5.23 -1.30
C HIS A 86 -8.42 -6.38 -2.00
N GLY A 87 -8.93 -7.33 -1.21
CA GLY A 87 -9.86 -8.33 -1.73
C GLY A 87 -11.14 -7.65 -2.20
N ARG A 88 -11.44 -7.71 -3.49
CA ARG A 88 -12.66 -7.18 -4.10
C ARG A 88 -13.26 -8.18 -5.06
N THR A 89 -14.59 -8.20 -5.13
CA THR A 89 -15.32 -9.00 -6.12
C THR A 89 -15.37 -8.25 -7.45
N PRO A 90 -14.97 -8.86 -8.58
CA PRO A 90 -15.10 -8.22 -9.89
C PRO A 90 -16.58 -7.94 -10.19
N ARG A 91 -16.85 -6.77 -10.80
CA ARG A 91 -18.22 -6.41 -11.21
C ARG A 91 -18.64 -7.28 -12.40
N ARG A 92 -19.90 -7.73 -12.42
CA ARG A 92 -20.50 -8.36 -13.60
C ARG A 92 -20.58 -7.31 -14.72
N LYS A 93 -20.08 -7.65 -15.90
CA LYS A 93 -20.11 -6.82 -17.11
C LYS A 93 -20.62 -7.66 -18.28
N PRO A 94 -21.36 -7.07 -19.24
CA PRO A 94 -21.73 -7.78 -20.46
C PRO A 94 -20.48 -8.14 -21.26
N LEU A 95 -20.51 -9.29 -21.92
CA LEU A 95 -19.46 -9.68 -22.86
C LEU A 95 -19.59 -8.83 -24.12
N LEU A 96 -18.54 -8.08 -24.47
CA LEU A 96 -18.53 -7.23 -25.65
C LEU A 96 -17.74 -7.90 -26.77
N SER A 97 -18.35 -7.99 -27.95
CA SER A 97 -17.63 -8.36 -29.17
C SER A 97 -16.69 -7.24 -29.62
N ARG A 98 -15.65 -7.57 -30.38
CA ARG A 98 -14.70 -6.57 -30.93
C ARG A 98 -15.43 -5.49 -31.76
N LYS A 99 -16.42 -5.90 -32.55
CA LYS A 99 -17.29 -5.00 -33.35
C LYS A 99 -18.01 -3.99 -32.44
N ASN A 100 -18.60 -4.46 -31.34
CA ASN A 100 -19.35 -3.60 -30.42
C ASN A 100 -18.43 -2.62 -29.68
N ILE A 101 -17.21 -3.03 -29.33
CA ILE A 101 -16.20 -2.15 -28.72
C ILE A 101 -15.84 -1.02 -29.69
N ALA A 102 -15.56 -1.35 -30.96
CA ALA A 102 -15.20 -0.36 -31.97
C ALA A 102 -16.35 0.62 -32.26
N ALA A 103 -17.58 0.11 -32.42
CA ALA A 103 -18.76 0.94 -32.65
C ALA A 103 -19.02 1.91 -31.48
N ARG A 104 -18.93 1.41 -30.23
CA ARG A 104 -19.08 2.24 -29.03
C ARG A 104 -18.00 3.30 -28.91
N LEU A 105 -16.75 2.96 -29.25
CA LEU A 105 -15.65 3.92 -29.22
C LEU A 105 -15.81 5.01 -30.29
N LYS A 106 -16.22 4.64 -31.51
CA LYS A 106 -16.53 5.58 -32.59
C LYS A 106 -17.64 6.54 -32.18
N PHE A 107 -18.77 5.99 -31.72
CA PHE A 107 -19.90 6.77 -31.23
C PHE A 107 -19.48 7.74 -30.11
N ALA A 108 -18.75 7.25 -29.10
CA ALA A 108 -18.30 8.08 -27.99
C ALA A 108 -17.46 9.28 -28.50
N LYS A 109 -16.49 9.04 -29.39
CA LYS A 109 -15.64 10.10 -29.97
C LYS A 109 -16.44 11.13 -30.76
N GLU A 110 -17.36 10.69 -31.60
CA GLU A 110 -18.21 11.58 -32.42
C GLU A 110 -19.14 12.45 -31.56
N HIS A 111 -19.47 12.01 -30.34
CA HIS A 111 -20.44 12.66 -29.46
C HIS A 111 -19.82 13.23 -28.17
N LEU A 112 -18.49 13.41 -28.09
CA LEU A 112 -17.83 14.00 -26.91
C LEU A 112 -18.25 15.46 -26.68
N ASP A 113 -18.39 16.25 -27.74
CA ASP A 113 -18.68 17.69 -27.68
C ASP A 113 -20.18 18.03 -27.52
N VAL A 114 -21.02 17.00 -27.59
CA VAL A 114 -22.49 17.15 -27.53
C VAL A 114 -22.93 17.57 -26.12
N LEU A 115 -22.14 17.27 -25.08
CA LEU A 115 -22.40 17.67 -23.70
C LEU A 115 -22.24 19.18 -23.46
N ALA A 116 -21.35 19.86 -24.19
CA ALA A 116 -21.18 21.31 -24.08
C ALA A 116 -22.35 22.09 -24.72
N LYS A 117 -23.03 21.47 -25.69
CA LYS A 117 -24.16 22.08 -26.40
C LYS A 117 -25.46 22.02 -25.58
N TYR A 118 -25.68 20.94 -24.83
CA TYR A 118 -26.88 20.75 -24.00
C TYR A 118 -26.75 21.27 -22.55
N SER A 119 -25.61 21.87 -22.17
CA SER A 119 -25.45 22.53 -20.87
C SER A 119 -25.76 24.03 -20.88
N VAL A 120 -25.94 24.63 -22.06
CA VAL A 120 -26.27 26.06 -22.24
C VAL A 120 -27.78 26.30 -22.16
N ASP A 121 -28.60 25.26 -22.36
CA ASP A 121 -30.07 25.31 -22.40
C ASP A 121 -30.75 24.88 -21.08
N ARG A 122 -30.06 24.98 -19.92
CA ARG A 122 -30.62 24.60 -18.62
C ARG A 122 -30.37 25.64 -17.53
#